data_AF-A0A962XIN3-F1
#
_entry.id   AF-A0A962XIN3-F1
#
_cell.length_a   1.000
_cell.length_b   1.000
_cell.length_c   1.000
_cell.angle_alpha   90.00
_cell.angle_beta   90.00
_cell.angle_gamma   90.00
#
_symmetry.space_group_name_H-M   'P 1'
#
loop_
_entity.id
_entity.type
_entity.pdbx_description
1 polymer ?
#
loop_
_entity_poly.entity_id
_entity_poly.type
_entity_poly.pdbx_seq_one_letter_code
_entity_poly.pdbx_strand_id
1 'polypeptide(L)' 'EAKPEIWTNWDKFESAMNDFQQESAKLTEVAKGGDESAIKAQFGKTAETCKACHKEFRED' A
#
# COMPACT_ATOMS: atom_id res chain seq x y z
N GLU A 1 6.60 -15.28 -3.05
CA GLU A 1 6.53 -15.31 -4.54
C GLU A 1 5.27 -14.59 -5.05
N ALA A 2 5.12 -14.38 -6.36
CA ALA A 2 3.93 -13.73 -6.95
C ALA A 2 2.86 -14.77 -7.32
N LYS A 3 1.62 -14.55 -6.89
CA LYS A 3 0.48 -15.43 -7.19
C LYS A 3 0.02 -15.27 -8.64
N PRO A 4 -0.39 -16.36 -9.35
CA PRO A 4 -1.00 -16.27 -10.67
C PRO A 4 -2.25 -15.37 -10.72
N GLU A 5 -2.95 -15.24 -9.59
CA GLU A 5 -4.18 -14.44 -9.43
C GLU A 5 -4.00 -12.96 -9.81
N ILE A 6 -2.79 -12.42 -9.74
CA ILE A 6 -2.50 -11.06 -10.24
C ILE A 6 -2.81 -10.96 -11.75
N TRP A 7 -2.51 -12.00 -12.54
CA TRP A 7 -2.67 -12.00 -14.00
C TRP A 7 -4.14 -12.20 -14.40
N THR A 8 -4.92 -12.90 -13.58
CA THR A 8 -6.36 -13.11 -13.80
C THR A 8 -7.22 -11.99 -13.20
N ASN A 9 -6.69 -11.19 -12.28
CA ASN A 9 -7.38 -10.09 -11.62
C ASN A 9 -6.59 -8.77 -11.76
N TRP A 10 -6.12 -8.49 -12.98
CA TRP A 10 -5.21 -7.37 -13.25
C TRP A 10 -5.74 -6.03 -12.75
N ASP A 11 -7.00 -5.69 -13.04
CA ASP A 11 -7.61 -4.42 -12.60
C ASP A 11 -7.57 -4.25 -11.08
N LYS A 12 -7.73 -5.35 -10.34
CA LYS A 12 -7.68 -5.34 -8.88
C LYS A 12 -6.25 -5.21 -8.36
N PHE A 13 -5.30 -5.86 -9.02
CA PHE A 13 -3.88 -5.68 -8.71
C PHE A 13 -3.42 -4.24 -8.98
N GLU A 14 -3.80 -3.68 -10.13
CA GLU A 14 -3.50 -2.30 -10.50
C GLU A 14 -4.14 -1.31 -9.51
N SER A 15 -5.40 -1.52 -9.11
CA SER A 15 -6.05 -0.72 -8.07
C SER A 15 -5.29 -0.78 -6.74
N ALA A 16 -4.90 -1.97 -6.28
CA ALA A 16 -4.13 -2.11 -5.04
C ALA A 16 -2.76 -1.42 -5.12
N MET A 17 -2.11 -1.46 -6.29
CA MET A 17 -0.86 -0.75 -6.54
C MET A 17 -1.06 0.77 -6.53
N ASN A 18 -2.13 1.28 -7.15
CA ASN A 18 -2.48 2.70 -7.14
C ASN A 18 -2.75 3.20 -5.72
N ASP A 19 -3.46 2.42 -4.90
CA ASP A 19 -3.71 2.76 -3.49
C ASP A 19 -2.40 2.88 -2.71
N PHE A 20 -1.48 1.93 -2.90
CA PHE A 20 -0.15 1.99 -2.29
C PHE A 20 0.62 3.25 -2.71
N GLN A 21 0.63 3.58 -4.01
CA GLN A 21 1.32 4.78 -4.51
C GLN A 21 0.73 6.06 -3.91
N GLN A 22 -0.60 6.14 -3.81
CA GLN A 22 -1.29 7.30 -3.23
C GLN A 22 -0.98 7.46 -1.73
N GLU A 23 -1.09 6.39 -0.94
CA GLU A 23 -0.82 6.47 0.50
C GLU A 23 0.66 6.72 0.80
N SER A 24 1.57 6.20 -0.03
CA SER A 24 3.01 6.48 0.05
C SER A 24 3.36 7.92 -0.26
N ALA A 25 2.70 8.52 -1.27
CA ALA A 25 2.86 9.94 -1.59
C ALA A 25 2.37 10.81 -0.42
N LYS A 26 1.21 10.50 0.17
CA LYS A 26 0.70 11.17 1.37
C LYS A 26 1.65 11.03 2.55
N LEU A 27 2.23 9.85 2.76
CA LEU A 27 3.22 9.61 3.82
C LEU A 27 4.46 10.51 3.64
N THR A 28 4.93 10.68 2.40
CA THR A 28 6.04 11.58 2.10
C THR A 28 5.71 13.03 2.45
N GLU A 29 4.49 13.50 2.12
CA GLU A 29 4.05 14.86 2.48
C GLU A 29 3.92 15.05 4.00
N VAL A 30 3.32 14.09 4.71
CA VAL A 30 3.18 14.14 6.17
C VAL A 30 4.55 14.12 6.86
N ALA A 31 5.50 13.34 6.34
CA ALA A 31 6.85 13.25 6.89
C ALA A 31 7.61 14.58 6.87
N LYS A 32 7.34 15.47 5.91
CA LYS A 32 7.95 16.81 5.86
C LYS A 32 7.56 17.69 7.05
N GLY A 33 6.43 17.42 7.68
CA GLY A 33 5.92 18.18 8.84
C GLY A 33 6.59 17.83 10.17
N GLY A 34 7.27 16.69 10.29
CA GLY A 34 7.97 16.28 11.51
C GLY A 34 7.10 15.86 12.70
N ASP A 35 5.77 15.86 12.56
CA ASP A 35 4.85 15.36 13.60
C ASP A 35 4.84 13.82 13.61
N GLU A 36 5.50 13.22 14.61
CA GLU A 36 5.60 11.77 14.78
C GLU A 36 4.24 11.08 14.85
N SER A 37 3.23 11.70 15.46
CA SER A 37 1.89 11.11 15.58
C SER A 37 1.18 11.07 14.24
N ALA A 38 1.25 12.17 13.48
CA ALA A 38 0.72 12.23 12.13
C ALA A 38 1.43 11.23 11.20
N ILE A 39 2.76 11.13 11.30
CA ILE A 39 3.57 10.17 10.53
C ILE A 39 3.16 8.74 10.85
N LYS A 40 3.02 8.37 12.13
CA LYS A 40 2.59 7.02 12.53
C LYS A 40 1.19 6.69 12.00
N ALA A 41 0.26 7.64 12.06
CA ALA A 41 -1.09 7.45 11.54
C ALA A 41 -1.09 7.21 10.02
N GLN A 42 -0.34 8.01 9.25
CA GLN A 42 -0.25 7.86 7.80
C GLN A 42 0.55 6.61 7.38
N PHE A 43 1.57 6.24 8.16
CA PHE A 43 2.30 4.99 7.98
C PHE A 43 1.38 3.78 8.16
N GLY A 44 0.48 3.80 9.16
CA GLY A 44 -0.52 2.75 9.36
C GLY A 44 -1.37 2.50 8.11
N LYS A 45 -1.89 3.56 7.49
CA LYS A 45 -2.66 3.47 6.23
C LYS A 45 -1.83 2.88 5.09
N THR A 46 -0.56 3.29 4.98
CA THR A 46 0.36 2.74 3.95
C THR A 46 0.64 1.26 4.22
N ALA A 47 0.81 0.85 5.47
CA ALA A 47 1.03 -0.55 5.83
C ALA A 47 -0.20 -1.43 5.54
N GLU A 48 -1.40 -0.87 5.63
CA GLU A 48 -2.64 -1.57 5.24
C GLU A 48 -2.66 -1.89 3.73
N THR A 49 -2.15 -1.02 2.86
CA THR A 49 -2.05 -1.32 1.41
C THR A 49 -1.06 -2.46 1.14
N CYS A 50 0.06 -2.51 1.87
CA CYS A 50 1.01 -3.63 1.80
C CYS A 50 0.33 -4.95 2.18
N LYS A 51 -0.42 -4.95 3.29
CA LYS A 51 -1.15 -6.14 3.78
C LYS A 51 -2.23 -6.58 2.81
N ALA A 52 -3.01 -5.63 2.28
CA ALA A 52 -4.09 -5.91 1.34
C ALA A 52 -3.56 -6.58 0.06
N CYS A 53 -2.52 -5.99 -0.54
CA CYS A 53 -1.89 -6.55 -1.74
C CYS A 53 -1.30 -7.94 -1.46
N HIS A 54 -0.48 -8.09 -0.42
CA HIS A 54 0.18 -9.37 -0.15
C HIS A 54 -0.80 -10.50 0.20
N LYS A 55 -1.87 -10.20 0.94
CA LYS A 55 -2.90 -11.20 1.26
C LYS A 55 -3.49 -11.83 -0.01
N GLU A 56 -3.69 -11.02 -1.03
CA GLU A 56 -4.37 -11.46 -2.25
C GLU A 56 -3.40 -11.97 -3.32
N PHE A 57 -2.24 -11.34 -3.43
CA PHE A 57 -1.39 -11.43 -4.61
C PHE A 57 0.02 -11.97 -4.35
N ARG A 58 0.40 -12.20 -3.09
CA ARG A 58 1.69 -12.78 -2.73
C ARG A 58 1.53 -14.19 -2.18
N GLU A 59 2.37 -15.10 -2.63
CA GLU A 59 2.60 -16.40 -1.99
C GLU A 59 3.58 -16.21 -0.84
N ASP A 60 3.25 -16.82 0.30
CA ASP A 60 4.07 -16.79 1.51
C ASP A 60 5.37 -17.61 1.36
#